data_AF-A0A7Y7DW06-F1
#
_entry.id   AF-A0A7Y7DW06-F1
#
_cell.length_a   1.000
_cell.length_b   1.000
_cell.length_c   1.000
_cell.angle_alpha   90.00
_cell.angle_beta   90.00
_cell.angle_gamma   90.00
#
_symmetry.space_group_name_H-M   'P 1'
#
loop_
_entity.id
_entity.type
_entity.pdbx_description
1 polymer ?
#
loop_
_entity_poly.entity_id
_entity_poly.type
_entity_poly.pdbx_seq_one_letter_code
_entity_poly.pdbx_strand_id
1 'polypeptide(L)'
;MKTILLAAILLVASTTFGQNKNVGINTNTPDPSAVLHLESDNQGLLVPRLTTVERDAIAAPAVGLIIYHTDELQEEIWNGTCWVPTYLETCDDCEVDIAFQQATYNIDRMTTMSISAPVTITQSTPGGTVLPVDLTVVHTFTEETDVTLSQYSVTGTTTINVDIQTNVFERGGDHYVTIFANCGERIVAKTLVINVAMCDLVSITTDQTNYDLSANGITGNNCVVVTIEENVSIRSADATQPAFTTGAINPACKMGIIHRGLVFGRGGDAPIQMTVNGQDGGDAMILGCDTEIRNTGMIYAGGGSGLTVGYFQPVNLGPFTVCFAVGAGGSGGMPDGLGGGDTQGVCNIILGLWESGNDAESLYDDDEGAAVSKGISQPFAFGPIQGTFAVKANGGAGGDFGEPGGTIANPVDFTGTSLELCVNIPFIGTICAPVPGLSGILNGISNSIYNALLNVAPGQAGYAIRRSGVVNIEDGDYQTVSIRGQIGI
;
A
#
# COMPACT_ATOMS: atom_id res chain seq x y z
N MET A 1 -76.85 -70.50 -65.13
CA MET A 1 -75.88 -70.83 -64.05
C MET A 1 -74.56 -70.05 -64.13
N LYS A 2 -74.03 -69.65 -65.30
CA LYS A 2 -72.79 -68.83 -65.39
C LYS A 2 -72.94 -67.36 -64.95
N THR A 3 -74.14 -66.79 -65.00
CA THR A 3 -74.41 -65.38 -64.62
C THR A 3 -74.53 -65.15 -63.11
N ILE A 4 -74.80 -66.19 -62.30
CA ILE A 4 -74.90 -66.07 -60.84
C ILE A 4 -73.51 -66.15 -60.18
N LEU A 5 -72.55 -66.84 -60.80
CA LEU A 5 -71.17 -66.92 -60.31
C LEU A 5 -70.38 -65.60 -60.47
N LEU A 6 -70.69 -64.81 -61.51
CA LEU A 6 -70.03 -63.51 -61.74
C LEU A 6 -70.49 -62.43 -60.75
N ALA A 7 -71.75 -62.50 -60.30
CA ALA A 7 -72.31 -61.57 -59.31
C ALA A 7 -71.77 -61.82 -57.89
N ALA A 8 -71.44 -63.06 -57.54
CA ALA A 8 -70.85 -63.41 -56.24
C ALA A 8 -69.37 -62.98 -56.12
N ILE A 9 -68.63 -62.96 -57.23
CA ILE A 9 -67.22 -62.51 -57.25
C ILE A 9 -67.12 -60.97 -57.14
N LEU A 10 -68.12 -60.24 -57.62
CA LEU A 10 -68.15 -58.77 -57.54
C LEU A 10 -68.55 -58.25 -56.15
N LEU A 11 -69.20 -59.07 -55.31
CA LEU A 11 -69.66 -58.70 -53.97
C LEU A 11 -68.63 -58.94 -52.86
N VAL A 12 -67.55 -59.70 -53.14
CA VAL A 12 -66.44 -59.94 -52.20
C VAL A 12 -65.30 -58.91 -52.40
N ALA A 13 -65.38 -58.07 -53.44
CA ALA A 13 -64.38 -57.04 -53.74
C ALA A 13 -64.61 -55.69 -53.03
N SER A 14 -65.60 -55.58 -52.14
CA SER A 14 -65.98 -54.33 -51.47
C SER A 14 -65.54 -54.22 -50.00
N THR A 15 -64.55 -55.00 -49.54
CA THR A 15 -63.77 -54.59 -48.35
C THR A 15 -62.77 -53.52 -48.76
N THR A 16 -63.28 -52.33 -49.05
CA THR A 16 -62.48 -51.11 -49.14
C THR A 16 -61.81 -50.91 -47.77
N PHE A 17 -60.49 -51.06 -47.70
CA PHE A 17 -59.67 -50.54 -46.60
C PHE A 17 -59.60 -49.01 -46.71
N GLY A 18 -60.75 -48.35 -46.61
CA GLY A 18 -60.82 -46.92 -46.41
C GLY A 18 -61.01 -46.68 -44.92
N GLN A 19 -59.92 -46.41 -44.21
CA GLN A 19 -59.82 -45.64 -42.95
C GLN A 19 -58.59 -46.06 -42.15
N ASN A 20 -57.40 -45.72 -42.65
CA ASN A 20 -56.40 -45.27 -41.69
C ASN A 20 -56.88 -43.90 -41.22
N LYS A 21 -57.12 -43.73 -39.91
CA LYS A 21 -57.52 -42.46 -39.30
C LYS A 21 -56.41 -41.39 -39.38
N ASN A 22 -55.34 -41.68 -40.11
CA ASN A 22 -54.14 -40.89 -40.25
C ASN A 22 -53.61 -40.91 -41.70
N VAL A 23 -52.87 -39.86 -42.05
CA VAL A 23 -52.21 -39.65 -43.34
C VAL A 23 -50.72 -39.93 -43.13
N GLY A 24 -50.17 -40.90 -43.85
CA GLY A 24 -48.72 -41.08 -43.96
C GLY A 24 -48.23 -40.52 -45.28
N ILE A 25 -47.15 -39.73 -45.25
CA ILE A 25 -46.40 -39.36 -46.43
C ILE A 25 -45.03 -40.04 -46.32
N ASN A 26 -44.71 -40.86 -47.32
CA ASN A 26 -43.49 -41.66 -47.40
C ASN A 26 -43.33 -42.70 -46.27
N THR A 27 -44.43 -43.08 -45.61
CA THR A 27 -44.52 -44.18 -44.64
C THR A 27 -45.80 -44.98 -44.84
N ASN A 28 -45.73 -46.30 -44.72
CA ASN A 28 -46.90 -47.20 -44.80
C ASN A 28 -47.47 -47.57 -43.41
N THR A 29 -46.78 -47.19 -42.34
CA THR A 29 -47.18 -47.44 -40.95
C THR A 29 -47.17 -46.11 -40.18
N PRO A 30 -48.11 -45.19 -40.49
CA PRO A 30 -48.15 -43.90 -39.79
C PRO A 30 -48.40 -44.14 -38.29
N ASP A 31 -47.78 -43.33 -37.43
CA ASP A 31 -47.93 -43.51 -35.99
C ASP A 31 -49.41 -43.47 -35.58
N PRO A 32 -49.92 -44.43 -34.78
CA PRO A 32 -51.33 -44.44 -34.39
C PRO A 32 -51.80 -43.18 -33.65
N SER A 33 -50.88 -42.41 -33.06
CA SER A 33 -51.16 -41.14 -32.38
C SER A 33 -51.17 -39.91 -33.29
N ALA A 34 -50.66 -40.01 -34.52
CA ALA A 34 -50.54 -38.89 -35.45
C ALA A 34 -51.67 -38.88 -36.48
N VAL A 35 -52.29 -37.72 -36.74
CA VAL A 35 -53.21 -37.56 -37.89
C VAL A 35 -52.42 -37.37 -39.20
N LEU A 36 -51.19 -36.84 -39.14
CA LEU A 36 -50.25 -36.72 -40.26
C LEU A 36 -48.85 -37.17 -39.81
N HIS A 37 -48.26 -38.16 -40.48
CA HIS A 37 -46.89 -38.63 -40.27
C HIS A 37 -46.09 -38.41 -41.57
N LEU A 38 -45.01 -37.65 -41.49
CA LEU A 38 -44.05 -37.43 -42.58
C LEU A 38 -42.76 -38.17 -42.26
N GLU A 39 -42.31 -39.06 -43.13
CA GLU A 39 -41.04 -39.78 -42.96
C GLU A 39 -40.08 -39.39 -44.09
N SER A 40 -38.90 -38.86 -43.78
CA SER A 40 -37.89 -38.52 -44.79
C SER A 40 -36.51 -38.44 -44.16
N ASP A 41 -35.49 -38.91 -44.89
CA ASP A 41 -34.08 -38.82 -44.48
C ASP A 41 -33.39 -37.55 -45.01
N ASN A 42 -34.05 -36.79 -45.89
CA ASN A 42 -33.43 -35.65 -46.59
C ASN A 42 -34.37 -34.45 -46.86
N GLN A 43 -35.60 -34.47 -46.35
CA GLN A 43 -36.56 -33.37 -46.48
C GLN A 43 -37.17 -33.02 -45.13
N GLY A 44 -37.49 -31.75 -44.91
CA GLY A 44 -38.17 -31.25 -43.72
C GLY A 44 -39.59 -30.77 -43.99
N LEU A 45 -40.31 -30.37 -42.94
CA LEU A 45 -41.61 -29.71 -43.03
C LEU A 45 -41.43 -28.19 -43.06
N LEU A 46 -41.93 -27.54 -44.11
CA LEU A 46 -42.12 -26.09 -44.11
C LEU A 46 -43.55 -25.78 -43.67
N VAL A 47 -43.69 -25.25 -42.45
CA VAL A 47 -44.94 -24.64 -41.97
C VAL A 47 -45.19 -23.30 -42.69
N PRO A 48 -46.42 -22.73 -42.64
CA PRO A 48 -46.67 -21.41 -43.19
C PRO A 48 -45.66 -20.37 -42.68
N ARG A 49 -45.02 -19.65 -43.61
CA ARG A 49 -43.98 -18.66 -43.33
C ARG A 49 -44.57 -17.27 -43.48
N LEU A 50 -44.62 -16.50 -42.40
CA LEU A 50 -45.34 -15.23 -42.35
C LEU A 50 -44.45 -14.12 -41.77
N THR A 51 -44.64 -12.89 -42.26
CA THR A 51 -44.16 -11.67 -41.59
C THR A 51 -45.03 -11.34 -40.37
N THR A 52 -44.60 -10.41 -39.51
CA THR A 52 -45.41 -9.91 -38.38
C THR A 52 -46.77 -9.43 -38.86
N VAL A 53 -46.80 -8.68 -39.97
CA VAL A 53 -48.03 -8.10 -40.52
C VAL A 53 -48.99 -9.20 -41.03
N GLU A 54 -48.46 -10.22 -41.70
CA GLU A 54 -49.28 -11.33 -42.21
C GLU A 54 -49.79 -12.24 -41.09
N ARG A 55 -48.96 -12.49 -40.07
CA ARG A 55 -49.35 -13.24 -38.87
C ARG A 55 -50.46 -12.54 -38.10
N ASP A 56 -50.29 -11.25 -37.82
CA ASP A 56 -51.25 -10.47 -37.02
C ASP A 56 -52.57 -10.24 -37.78
N ALA A 57 -52.56 -10.42 -39.11
CA ALA A 57 -53.77 -10.40 -39.94
C ALA A 57 -54.61 -11.70 -39.87
N ILE A 58 -54.13 -12.76 -39.22
CA ILE A 58 -54.90 -14.00 -39.04
C ILE A 58 -56.06 -13.72 -38.06
N ALA A 59 -57.28 -13.72 -38.58
CA ALA A 59 -58.47 -13.54 -37.75
C ALA A 59 -58.81 -14.84 -36.99
N ALA A 60 -58.98 -14.74 -35.67
CA ALA A 60 -59.35 -15.85 -34.78
C ALA A 60 -58.48 -17.13 -34.99
N PRO A 61 -57.15 -17.03 -34.81
CA PRO A 61 -56.24 -18.16 -34.94
C PRO A 61 -56.64 -19.32 -34.01
N ALA A 62 -56.51 -20.55 -34.51
CA ALA A 62 -56.79 -21.75 -33.72
C ALA A 62 -55.70 -22.00 -32.66
N VAL A 63 -56.08 -22.42 -31.46
CA VAL A 63 -55.12 -22.83 -30.42
C VAL A 63 -54.25 -23.98 -30.96
N GLY A 64 -52.93 -23.83 -30.85
CA GLY A 64 -51.96 -24.78 -31.39
C GLY A 64 -51.61 -24.57 -32.86
N LEU A 65 -52.03 -23.48 -33.49
CA LEU A 65 -51.61 -23.12 -34.85
C LEU A 65 -50.11 -22.80 -34.86
N ILE A 66 -49.34 -23.49 -35.71
CA ILE A 66 -47.88 -23.37 -35.82
C ILE A 66 -47.52 -22.63 -37.11
N ILE A 67 -46.63 -21.63 -36.99
CA ILE A 67 -46.09 -20.87 -38.13
C ILE A 67 -44.57 -20.67 -37.97
N TYR A 68 -43.92 -20.28 -39.05
CA TYR A 68 -42.55 -19.75 -39.02
C TYR A 68 -42.60 -18.23 -39.23
N HIS A 69 -42.19 -17.48 -38.23
CA HIS A 69 -42.12 -16.02 -38.27
C HIS A 69 -40.82 -15.58 -38.95
N THR A 70 -40.96 -14.91 -40.10
CA THR A 70 -39.83 -14.56 -40.97
C THR A 70 -39.10 -13.30 -40.57
N ASP A 71 -39.71 -12.42 -39.77
CA ASP A 71 -39.06 -11.21 -39.27
C ASP A 71 -38.15 -11.51 -38.06
N GLU A 72 -38.58 -12.38 -37.13
CA GLU A 72 -37.77 -12.79 -35.95
C GLU A 72 -37.03 -14.12 -36.15
N LEU A 73 -37.21 -14.78 -37.30
CA LEU A 73 -36.55 -16.04 -37.68
C LEU A 73 -36.78 -17.20 -36.70
N GLN A 74 -38.01 -17.33 -36.19
CA GLN A 74 -38.39 -18.34 -35.20
C GLN A 74 -39.73 -19.00 -35.48
N GLU A 75 -39.97 -20.13 -34.84
CA GLU A 75 -41.25 -20.84 -34.89
C GLU A 75 -42.17 -20.31 -33.78
N GLU A 76 -43.42 -20.01 -34.13
CA GLU A 76 -44.41 -19.50 -33.19
C GLU A 76 -45.65 -20.39 -33.16
N ILE A 77 -46.25 -20.48 -31.97
CA ILE A 77 -47.50 -21.18 -31.73
C ILE A 77 -48.52 -20.19 -31.17
N TRP A 78 -49.75 -20.24 -31.67
CA TRP A 78 -50.85 -19.53 -31.02
C TRP A 78 -51.31 -20.29 -29.77
N ASN A 79 -51.07 -19.74 -28.57
CA ASN A 79 -51.43 -20.39 -27.31
C ASN A 79 -52.92 -20.20 -26.91
N GLY A 80 -53.69 -19.47 -27.72
CA GLY A 80 -55.07 -19.09 -27.42
C GLY A 80 -55.26 -17.63 -27.05
N THR A 81 -54.17 -16.93 -26.71
CA THR A 81 -54.18 -15.54 -26.26
C THR A 81 -53.20 -14.66 -27.03
N CYS A 82 -52.02 -15.17 -27.34
CA CYS A 82 -51.01 -14.49 -28.17
C CYS A 82 -50.20 -15.51 -28.98
N TRP A 83 -49.39 -15.00 -29.90
CA TRP A 83 -48.32 -15.76 -30.52
C TRP A 83 -47.15 -15.84 -29.54
N VAL A 84 -46.71 -17.06 -29.24
CA VAL A 84 -45.53 -17.32 -28.42
C VAL A 84 -44.50 -18.08 -29.25
N PRO A 85 -43.20 -17.76 -29.13
CA PRO A 85 -42.13 -18.63 -29.59
C PRO A 85 -42.27 -20.01 -28.95
N THR A 86 -41.87 -21.07 -29.66
CA THR A 86 -42.00 -22.45 -29.17
C THR A 86 -41.25 -22.76 -27.87
N TYR A 87 -40.29 -21.91 -27.48
CA TYR A 87 -39.55 -22.02 -26.23
C TYR A 87 -40.17 -21.25 -25.05
N LEU A 88 -41.27 -20.53 -25.28
CA LEU A 88 -42.04 -19.83 -24.25
C LEU A 88 -43.43 -20.48 -24.09
N GLU A 89 -43.96 -20.43 -22.88
CA GLU A 89 -45.27 -20.99 -22.53
C GLU A 89 -46.37 -19.90 -22.56
N THR A 90 -46.06 -18.70 -22.06
CA THR A 90 -47.05 -17.63 -21.87
C THR A 90 -46.67 -16.31 -22.56
N CYS A 91 -47.65 -15.41 -22.70
CA CYS A 91 -47.44 -14.08 -23.25
C CYS A 91 -46.62 -13.17 -22.33
N ASP A 92 -46.53 -13.53 -21.04
CA ASP A 92 -45.82 -12.77 -20.02
C ASP A 92 -44.45 -13.38 -19.71
N ASP A 93 -44.06 -14.44 -20.43
CA ASP A 93 -42.74 -15.02 -20.26
C ASP A 93 -41.69 -14.03 -20.74
N CYS A 94 -40.72 -13.79 -19.86
CA CYS A 94 -39.73 -12.77 -20.06
C CYS A 94 -38.55 -13.27 -20.88
N GLU A 95 -38.23 -12.52 -21.92
CA GLU A 95 -36.97 -12.61 -22.63
C GLU A 95 -36.03 -11.50 -22.15
N VAL A 96 -34.78 -11.87 -21.90
CA VAL A 96 -33.74 -10.95 -21.46
C VAL A 96 -32.43 -11.27 -22.19
N ASP A 97 -31.74 -10.25 -22.66
CA ASP A 97 -30.37 -10.34 -23.15
C ASP A 97 -29.50 -9.24 -22.50
N ILE A 98 -28.22 -9.57 -22.40
CA ILE A 98 -27.18 -8.67 -21.88
C ILE A 98 -26.24 -8.41 -23.04
N ALA A 99 -25.98 -7.15 -23.38
CA ALA A 99 -25.04 -6.78 -24.43
C ALA A 99 -23.96 -5.85 -23.87
N PHE A 100 -22.70 -6.19 -24.13
CA PHE A 100 -21.56 -5.33 -23.82
C PHE A 100 -21.17 -4.53 -25.03
N GLN A 101 -20.84 -3.24 -24.84
CA GLN A 101 -20.32 -2.41 -25.92
C GLN A 101 -18.97 -2.92 -26.45
N GLN A 102 -18.19 -3.57 -25.59
CA GLN A 102 -16.89 -4.16 -25.91
C GLN A 102 -16.73 -5.51 -25.20
N ALA A 103 -16.01 -6.44 -25.83
CA ALA A 103 -15.75 -7.76 -25.26
C ALA A 103 -14.71 -7.71 -24.11
N THR A 104 -13.83 -6.70 -24.13
CA THR A 104 -12.76 -6.53 -23.16
C THR A 104 -12.58 -5.05 -22.82
N TYR A 105 -12.41 -4.75 -21.53
CA TYR A 105 -11.95 -3.43 -21.06
C TYR A 105 -10.59 -3.57 -20.41
N ASN A 106 -9.76 -2.56 -20.55
CA ASN A 106 -8.39 -2.57 -20.03
C ASN A 106 -8.27 -1.58 -18.88
N ILE A 107 -7.67 -2.02 -17.78
CA ILE A 107 -7.24 -1.14 -16.67
C ILE A 107 -5.73 -0.98 -16.79
N ASP A 108 -5.31 0.20 -17.24
CA ASP A 108 -3.92 0.63 -17.19
C ASP A 108 -3.65 1.33 -15.85
N ARG A 109 -2.96 0.62 -14.96
CA ARG A 109 -2.64 1.09 -13.60
C ARG A 109 -1.78 2.34 -13.55
N MET A 110 -1.24 2.81 -14.68
CA MET A 110 -0.51 4.08 -14.75
C MET A 110 -1.44 5.28 -14.90
N THR A 111 -2.59 5.10 -15.55
CA THR A 111 -3.47 6.19 -15.94
C THR A 111 -4.81 6.15 -15.21
N THR A 112 -5.37 4.97 -15.00
CA THR A 112 -6.69 4.79 -14.38
C THR A 112 -6.75 3.49 -13.57
N MET A 113 -7.06 3.58 -12.28
CA MET A 113 -7.36 2.42 -11.42
C MET A 113 -8.86 2.12 -11.34
N SER A 114 -9.65 2.66 -12.27
CA SER A 114 -11.09 2.42 -12.35
C SER A 114 -11.57 2.37 -13.80
N ILE A 115 -12.69 1.69 -14.00
CA ILE A 115 -13.37 1.63 -15.29
C ILE A 115 -14.88 1.60 -15.06
N SER A 116 -15.61 2.31 -15.92
CA SER A 116 -17.07 2.21 -16.02
C SER A 116 -17.41 1.58 -17.36
N ALA A 117 -17.85 0.32 -17.34
CA ALA A 117 -18.20 -0.43 -18.54
C ALA A 117 -19.72 -0.36 -18.77
N PRO A 118 -20.20 0.28 -19.85
CA PRO A 118 -21.62 0.29 -20.18
C PRO A 118 -22.10 -1.10 -20.64
N VAL A 119 -23.26 -1.50 -20.10
CA VAL A 119 -23.93 -2.77 -20.35
C VAL A 119 -25.39 -2.49 -20.68
N THR A 120 -25.82 -2.91 -21.87
CA THR A 120 -27.22 -2.80 -22.29
C THR A 120 -27.96 -4.06 -21.87
N ILE A 121 -29.05 -3.88 -21.13
CA ILE A 121 -30.00 -4.94 -20.78
C ILE A 121 -31.23 -4.72 -21.64
N THR A 122 -31.59 -5.71 -22.43
CA THR A 122 -32.81 -5.69 -23.24
C THR A 122 -33.80 -6.69 -22.66
N GLN A 123 -34.95 -6.20 -22.23
CA GLN A 123 -36.07 -7.02 -21.79
C GLN A 123 -37.26 -6.88 -22.75
N SER A 124 -37.88 -8.00 -23.08
CA SER A 124 -39.12 -8.08 -23.84
C SER A 124 -40.03 -9.20 -23.31
N THR A 125 -41.32 -9.11 -23.60
CA THR A 125 -42.27 -10.22 -23.50
C THR A 125 -43.11 -10.26 -24.78
N PRO A 126 -43.63 -11.42 -25.20
CA PRO A 126 -44.53 -11.51 -26.35
C PRO A 126 -45.78 -10.63 -26.21
N GLY A 127 -46.28 -10.44 -24.98
CA GLY A 127 -47.44 -9.62 -24.65
C GLY A 127 -47.15 -8.11 -24.51
N GLY A 128 -45.89 -7.68 -24.59
CA GLY A 128 -45.48 -6.28 -24.40
C GLY A 128 -45.56 -5.77 -22.96
N THR A 129 -45.76 -6.67 -21.99
CA THR A 129 -45.69 -6.38 -20.56
C THR A 129 -44.26 -6.13 -20.12
N VAL A 130 -44.04 -5.05 -19.38
CA VAL A 130 -42.72 -4.70 -18.85
C VAL A 130 -42.58 -5.32 -17.47
N LEU A 131 -41.63 -6.22 -17.31
CA LEU A 131 -41.33 -6.90 -16.06
C LEU A 131 -40.01 -6.39 -15.46
N PRO A 132 -39.87 -6.40 -14.12
CA PRO A 132 -38.60 -6.09 -13.48
C PRO A 132 -37.57 -7.18 -13.79
N VAL A 133 -36.37 -6.75 -14.14
CA VAL A 133 -35.18 -7.57 -14.29
C VAL A 133 -34.25 -7.28 -13.12
N ASP A 134 -34.04 -8.27 -12.27
CA ASP A 134 -33.11 -8.17 -11.15
C ASP A 134 -31.72 -8.60 -11.59
N LEU A 135 -30.72 -7.81 -11.21
CA LEU A 135 -29.34 -7.96 -11.63
C LEU A 135 -28.46 -8.34 -10.44
N THR A 136 -27.58 -9.30 -10.64
CA THR A 136 -26.55 -9.68 -9.67
C THR A 136 -25.21 -9.79 -10.38
N VAL A 137 -24.14 -9.41 -9.70
CA VAL A 137 -22.77 -9.46 -10.24
C VAL A 137 -21.90 -10.39 -9.41
N VAL A 138 -21.08 -11.19 -10.09
CA VAL A 138 -20.05 -12.03 -9.49
C VAL A 138 -18.74 -11.79 -10.24
N HIS A 139 -17.62 -11.75 -9.53
CA HIS A 139 -16.32 -11.43 -10.14
C HIS A 139 -15.17 -12.29 -9.61
N THR A 140 -14.04 -12.26 -10.31
CA THR A 140 -12.80 -12.94 -9.93
C THR A 140 -11.74 -12.04 -9.28
N PHE A 141 -12.01 -10.73 -9.17
CA PHE A 141 -11.10 -9.80 -8.48
C PHE A 141 -10.93 -10.15 -7.00
N THR A 142 -9.86 -9.63 -6.40
CA THR A 142 -9.65 -9.74 -4.95
C THR A 142 -10.69 -8.92 -4.17
N GLU A 143 -10.81 -9.19 -2.86
CA GLU A 143 -11.78 -8.53 -1.97
C GLU A 143 -11.56 -7.01 -1.83
N GLU A 144 -10.44 -6.49 -2.32
CA GLU A 144 -10.09 -5.07 -2.24
C GLU A 144 -10.51 -4.27 -3.48
N THR A 145 -10.94 -4.97 -4.54
CA THR A 145 -11.50 -4.34 -5.73
C THR A 145 -13.01 -4.26 -5.58
N ASP A 146 -13.54 -3.05 -5.61
CA ASP A 146 -14.97 -2.81 -5.59
C ASP A 146 -15.55 -3.00 -6.99
N VAL A 147 -16.49 -3.93 -7.14
CA VAL A 147 -17.25 -4.15 -8.38
C VAL A 147 -18.72 -3.92 -8.08
N THR A 148 -19.30 -2.89 -8.71
CA THR A 148 -20.68 -2.48 -8.45
C THR A 148 -21.47 -2.30 -9.76
N LEU A 149 -22.80 -2.41 -9.66
CA LEU A 149 -23.71 -2.05 -10.73
C LEU A 149 -24.36 -0.70 -10.40
N SER A 150 -24.51 0.16 -11.40
CA SER A 150 -25.21 1.45 -11.22
C SER A 150 -26.68 1.26 -10.82
N GLN A 151 -27.28 0.14 -11.21
CA GLN A 151 -28.64 -0.27 -10.85
C GLN A 151 -28.70 -1.79 -10.72
N TYR A 152 -29.45 -2.29 -9.73
CA TYR A 152 -29.63 -3.73 -9.48
C TYR A 152 -31.02 -4.24 -9.91
N SER A 153 -31.92 -3.36 -10.33
CA SER A 153 -33.23 -3.73 -10.86
C SER A 153 -33.60 -2.74 -11.97
N VAL A 154 -33.98 -3.27 -13.14
CA VAL A 154 -34.25 -2.48 -14.35
C VAL A 154 -35.52 -2.98 -15.04
N THR A 155 -36.09 -2.16 -15.92
CA THR A 155 -37.30 -2.51 -16.68
C THR A 155 -37.13 -2.13 -18.15
N GLY A 156 -37.64 -2.97 -19.05
CA GLY A 156 -37.52 -2.76 -20.50
C GLY A 156 -36.08 -2.76 -20.98
N THR A 157 -35.78 -1.98 -22.02
CA THR A 157 -34.42 -1.84 -22.54
C THR A 157 -33.73 -0.62 -21.93
N THR A 158 -32.63 -0.85 -21.20
CA THR A 158 -31.84 0.21 -20.57
C THR A 158 -30.34 -0.08 -20.64
N THR A 159 -29.51 0.94 -20.39
CA THR A 159 -28.07 0.78 -20.23
C THR A 159 -27.67 1.15 -18.81
N ILE A 160 -26.97 0.23 -18.16
CA ILE A 160 -26.37 0.41 -16.84
C ILE A 160 -24.85 0.39 -16.95
N ASN A 161 -24.14 0.81 -15.91
CA ASN A 161 -22.70 0.71 -15.84
C ASN A 161 -22.30 -0.37 -14.83
N VAL A 162 -21.27 -1.14 -15.19
CA VAL A 162 -20.44 -1.88 -14.25
C VAL A 162 -19.29 -0.98 -13.88
N ASP A 163 -19.28 -0.52 -12.63
CA ASP A 163 -18.24 0.36 -12.10
C ASP A 163 -17.26 -0.49 -11.29
N ILE A 164 -16.00 -0.46 -11.70
CA ILE A 164 -14.90 -1.21 -11.09
C ILE A 164 -13.88 -0.21 -10.58
N GLN A 165 -13.53 -0.32 -9.31
CA GLN A 165 -12.45 0.44 -8.69
C GLN A 165 -11.47 -0.53 -8.04
N THR A 166 -10.23 -0.53 -8.51
CA THR A 166 -9.17 -1.43 -8.05
C THR A 166 -8.00 -0.64 -7.47
N ASN A 167 -6.95 -1.35 -7.06
CA ASN A 167 -5.74 -0.79 -6.46
C ASN A 167 -4.46 -1.33 -7.13
N VAL A 168 -3.31 -0.89 -6.63
CA VAL A 168 -2.00 -1.29 -7.17
C VAL A 168 -1.66 -2.77 -6.89
N PHE A 169 -2.27 -3.37 -5.87
CA PHE A 169 -2.00 -4.72 -5.37
C PHE A 169 -2.83 -5.82 -6.03
N GLU A 170 -3.86 -5.46 -6.80
CA GLU A 170 -4.69 -6.42 -7.52
C GLU A 170 -3.80 -7.32 -8.43
N ARG A 171 -4.27 -8.51 -8.78
CA ARG A 171 -3.50 -9.41 -9.66
C ARG A 171 -3.54 -8.90 -11.10
N GLY A 172 -2.39 -8.90 -11.79
CA GLY A 172 -2.32 -8.62 -13.23
C GLY A 172 -2.88 -9.79 -14.06
N GLY A 173 -3.47 -9.47 -15.22
CA GLY A 173 -4.06 -10.44 -16.15
C GLY A 173 -5.57 -10.27 -16.32
N ASP A 174 -6.19 -11.29 -16.88
CA ASP A 174 -7.63 -11.28 -17.17
C ASP A 174 -8.44 -11.61 -15.92
N HIS A 175 -9.39 -10.73 -15.62
CA HIS A 175 -10.43 -10.91 -14.63
C HIS A 175 -11.78 -11.02 -15.33
N TYR A 176 -12.70 -11.76 -14.70
CA TYR A 176 -14.01 -12.03 -15.25
C TYR A 176 -15.07 -11.43 -14.35
N VAL A 177 -15.98 -10.64 -14.93
CA VAL A 177 -17.17 -10.11 -14.27
C VAL A 177 -18.38 -10.73 -14.95
N THR A 178 -19.14 -11.54 -14.23
CA THR A 178 -20.35 -12.18 -14.73
C THR A 178 -21.57 -11.48 -14.16
N ILE A 179 -22.42 -11.00 -15.04
CA ILE A 179 -23.71 -10.41 -14.69
C ILE A 179 -24.78 -11.46 -14.90
N PHE A 180 -25.60 -11.65 -13.88
CA PHE A 180 -26.81 -12.46 -13.93
C PHE A 180 -28.01 -11.52 -14.03
N ALA A 181 -28.83 -11.71 -15.06
CA ALA A 181 -30.10 -11.04 -15.21
C ALA A 181 -31.23 -12.05 -15.00
N ASN A 182 -32.04 -11.82 -13.98
CA ASN A 182 -33.22 -12.59 -13.64
C ASN A 182 -34.46 -11.85 -14.10
N CYS A 183 -35.26 -12.49 -14.94
CA CYS A 183 -36.57 -11.98 -15.32
C CYS A 183 -37.60 -13.11 -15.28
N GLY A 184 -38.48 -13.07 -14.28
CA GLY A 184 -39.39 -14.18 -14.00
C GLY A 184 -38.61 -15.48 -13.73
N GLU A 185 -38.84 -16.51 -14.55
CA GLU A 185 -38.15 -17.80 -14.45
C GLU A 185 -36.91 -17.89 -15.35
N ARG A 186 -36.65 -16.89 -16.19
CA ARG A 186 -35.53 -16.85 -17.12
C ARG A 186 -34.31 -16.21 -16.45
N ILE A 187 -33.18 -16.92 -16.51
CA ILE A 187 -31.87 -16.43 -16.05
C ILE A 187 -30.91 -16.40 -17.23
N VAL A 188 -30.29 -15.24 -17.47
CA VAL A 188 -29.19 -15.11 -18.43
C VAL A 188 -27.95 -14.64 -17.69
N ALA A 189 -26.83 -15.31 -17.97
CA ALA A 189 -25.53 -14.95 -17.46
C ALA A 189 -24.63 -14.54 -18.62
N LYS A 190 -23.96 -13.40 -18.51
CA LYS A 190 -22.95 -12.98 -19.49
C LYS A 190 -21.72 -12.44 -18.80
N THR A 191 -20.57 -12.82 -19.33
CA THR A 191 -19.27 -12.52 -18.72
C THR A 191 -18.53 -11.45 -19.53
N LEU A 192 -18.12 -10.40 -18.85
CA LEU A 192 -17.23 -9.36 -19.33
C LEU A 192 -15.79 -9.67 -18.91
N VAL A 193 -14.84 -9.51 -19.82
CA VAL A 193 -13.41 -9.66 -19.53
C VAL A 193 -12.82 -8.29 -19.21
N ILE A 194 -12.11 -8.19 -18.10
CA ILE A 194 -11.34 -7.01 -17.71
C ILE A 194 -9.87 -7.39 -17.69
N ASN A 195 -9.09 -6.84 -18.62
CA ASN A 195 -7.65 -7.05 -18.64
C ASN A 195 -6.99 -6.00 -17.75
N VAL A 196 -6.31 -6.44 -16.69
CA VAL A 196 -5.59 -5.55 -15.80
C VAL A 196 -4.09 -5.64 -16.11
N ALA A 197 -3.47 -4.49 -16.39
CA ALA A 197 -2.04 -4.44 -16.66
C ALA A 197 -1.22 -5.00 -15.50
N MET A 198 -0.22 -5.83 -15.81
CA MET A 198 0.70 -6.38 -14.81
C MET A 198 1.65 -5.30 -14.28
N CYS A 199 1.93 -5.34 -12.98
CA CYS A 199 2.97 -4.53 -12.35
C CYS A 199 4.25 -5.34 -12.23
N ASP A 200 5.39 -4.65 -12.21
CA ASP A 200 6.68 -5.26 -11.89
C ASP A 200 6.67 -5.68 -10.41
N LEU A 201 7.02 -6.94 -10.15
CA LEU A 201 7.05 -7.49 -8.79
C LEU A 201 8.50 -7.54 -8.29
N VAL A 202 8.75 -6.90 -7.16
CA VAL A 202 10.07 -6.87 -6.51
C VAL A 202 9.94 -7.47 -5.12
N SER A 203 10.58 -8.60 -4.87
CA SER A 203 10.58 -9.27 -3.57
C SER A 203 11.95 -9.18 -2.93
N ILE A 204 12.04 -8.51 -1.79
CA ILE A 204 13.24 -8.38 -0.98
C ILE A 204 13.18 -9.46 0.10
N THR A 205 14.04 -10.47 -0.03
CA THR A 205 14.01 -11.71 0.77
C THR A 205 15.25 -11.90 1.66
N THR A 206 16.21 -10.98 1.59
CA THR A 206 17.47 -10.99 2.33
C THR A 206 17.80 -9.59 2.81
N ASP A 207 18.52 -9.48 3.94
CA ASP A 207 18.93 -8.19 4.51
C ASP A 207 19.64 -7.30 3.50
N GLN A 208 19.33 -6.00 3.55
CA GLN A 208 19.86 -5.00 2.64
C GLN A 208 20.45 -3.82 3.40
N THR A 209 21.35 -3.10 2.72
CA THR A 209 21.90 -1.84 3.21
C THR A 209 21.74 -0.80 2.11
N ASN A 210 21.09 0.32 2.43
CA ASN A 210 20.80 1.41 1.48
C ASN A 210 20.15 0.91 0.18
N TYR A 211 19.01 0.23 0.29
CA TYR A 211 18.33 -0.37 -0.85
C TYR A 211 17.75 0.70 -1.78
N ASP A 212 18.19 0.71 -3.04
CA ASP A 212 17.67 1.58 -4.10
C ASP A 212 16.85 0.76 -5.12
N LEU A 213 15.55 1.04 -5.20
CA LEU A 213 14.65 0.36 -6.13
C LEU A 213 15.02 0.64 -7.59
N SER A 214 15.41 1.86 -7.93
CA SER A 214 15.77 2.24 -9.31
C SER A 214 17.05 1.58 -9.79
N ALA A 215 17.99 1.32 -8.87
CA ALA A 215 19.22 0.58 -9.15
C ALA A 215 18.96 -0.89 -9.55
N ASN A 216 17.78 -1.43 -9.24
CA ASN A 216 17.35 -2.78 -9.64
C ASN A 216 16.69 -2.82 -11.03
N GLY A 217 16.89 -1.79 -11.86
CA GLY A 217 16.38 -1.74 -13.25
C GLY A 217 14.96 -1.22 -13.39
N ILE A 218 14.36 -0.72 -12.29
CA ILE A 218 13.03 -0.13 -12.27
C ILE A 218 13.16 1.38 -12.50
N THR A 219 13.35 1.79 -13.76
CA THR A 219 13.63 3.20 -14.11
C THR A 219 12.58 3.83 -15.04
N GLY A 220 11.48 3.12 -15.32
CA GLY A 220 10.45 3.52 -16.30
C GLY A 220 9.18 4.14 -15.69
N ASN A 221 8.19 4.37 -16.54
CA ASN A 221 6.84 4.74 -16.15
C ASN A 221 6.07 3.46 -15.77
N ASN A 222 6.38 2.91 -14.59
CA ASN A 222 6.02 1.54 -14.24
C ASN A 222 5.06 1.49 -13.06
N CYS A 223 4.16 0.51 -13.10
CA CYS A 223 3.47 0.05 -11.90
C CYS A 223 4.38 -0.97 -11.20
N VAL A 224 4.62 -0.80 -9.90
CA VAL A 224 5.58 -1.64 -9.16
C VAL A 224 4.98 -2.06 -7.83
N VAL A 225 5.09 -3.35 -7.49
CA VAL A 225 4.73 -3.86 -6.17
C VAL A 225 6.00 -4.41 -5.51
N VAL A 226 6.41 -3.76 -4.43
CA VAL A 226 7.56 -4.16 -3.61
C VAL A 226 7.06 -4.92 -2.39
N THR A 227 7.60 -6.12 -2.16
CA THR A 227 7.34 -6.90 -0.96
C THR A 227 8.63 -7.03 -0.15
N ILE A 228 8.58 -6.58 1.11
CA ILE A 228 9.65 -6.74 2.10
C ILE A 228 9.20 -7.84 3.06
N GLU A 229 9.88 -8.99 3.00
CA GLU A 229 9.52 -10.16 3.79
C GLU A 229 9.80 -10.00 5.30
N GLU A 230 9.15 -10.81 6.13
CA GLU A 230 9.13 -10.68 7.60
C GLU A 230 10.52 -10.79 8.26
N ASN A 231 11.43 -11.58 7.69
CA ASN A 231 12.77 -11.80 8.23
C ASN A 231 13.85 -10.96 7.54
N VAL A 232 13.47 -9.80 6.98
CA VAL A 232 14.39 -8.91 6.28
C VAL A 232 14.56 -7.60 7.05
N SER A 233 15.81 -7.23 7.29
CA SER A 233 16.20 -5.92 7.79
C SER A 233 16.86 -5.11 6.67
N ILE A 234 16.31 -3.93 6.38
CA ILE A 234 16.90 -2.93 5.52
C ILE A 234 17.42 -1.81 6.41
N ARG A 235 18.73 -1.57 6.39
CA ARG A 235 19.38 -0.56 7.23
C ARG A 235 20.07 0.50 6.40
N SER A 236 20.24 1.68 6.98
CA SER A 236 21.18 2.65 6.42
C SER A 236 22.60 2.43 6.98
N ALA A 237 23.61 2.52 6.11
CA ALA A 237 25.01 2.55 6.55
C ALA A 237 25.43 3.90 7.16
N ASP A 238 24.73 4.99 6.83
CA ASP A 238 25.08 6.38 7.19
C ASP A 238 23.81 7.21 7.34
N ALA A 239 23.72 8.06 8.37
CA ALA A 239 22.58 8.95 8.56
C ALA A 239 22.34 9.91 7.36
N THR A 240 23.32 10.12 6.47
CA THR A 240 23.13 10.90 5.24
C THR A 240 22.45 10.15 4.10
N GLN A 241 22.28 8.83 4.21
CA GLN A 241 21.63 8.00 3.21
C GLN A 241 20.39 7.32 3.80
N PRO A 242 19.33 7.12 3.00
CA PRO A 242 18.15 6.41 3.47
C PRO A 242 18.39 4.91 3.50
N ALA A 243 17.66 4.20 4.37
CA ALA A 243 17.69 2.73 4.38
C ALA A 243 17.04 2.15 3.12
N PHE A 244 15.90 2.70 2.70
CA PHE A 244 15.20 2.37 1.47
C PHE A 244 14.91 3.63 0.66
N THR A 245 15.18 3.60 -0.64
CA THR A 245 14.81 4.67 -1.56
C THR A 245 14.23 4.14 -2.87
N THR A 246 13.28 4.87 -3.43
CA THR A 246 12.86 4.62 -4.80
C THR A 246 13.89 5.07 -5.83
N GLY A 247 14.88 5.87 -5.42
CA GLY A 247 15.89 6.45 -6.30
C GLY A 247 15.28 7.34 -7.39
N ALA A 248 15.88 7.33 -8.59
CA ALA A 248 15.49 8.17 -9.72
C ALA A 248 14.31 7.58 -10.53
N ILE A 249 13.31 7.02 -9.85
CA ILE A 249 12.08 6.54 -10.50
C ILE A 249 11.25 7.72 -11.00
N ASN A 250 10.45 7.52 -12.05
CA ASN A 250 9.53 8.55 -12.53
C ASN A 250 8.48 8.88 -11.45
N PRO A 251 8.33 10.15 -11.02
CA PRO A 251 7.33 10.52 -10.01
C PRO A 251 5.89 10.18 -10.37
N ALA A 252 5.59 9.97 -11.66
CA ALA A 252 4.28 9.50 -12.13
C ALA A 252 4.04 7.99 -11.90
N CYS A 253 4.97 7.24 -11.29
CA CYS A 253 4.74 5.83 -10.98
C CYS A 253 3.63 5.62 -9.96
N LYS A 254 3.03 4.43 -10.04
CA LYS A 254 2.11 3.89 -9.03
C LYS A 254 2.80 2.72 -8.35
N MET A 255 3.03 2.84 -7.06
CA MET A 255 3.77 1.84 -6.28
C MET A 255 2.91 1.25 -5.16
N GLY A 256 3.03 -0.04 -4.95
CA GLY A 256 2.53 -0.72 -3.75
C GLY A 256 3.70 -1.24 -2.94
N ILE A 257 3.72 -1.01 -1.62
CA ILE A 257 4.69 -1.61 -0.70
C ILE A 257 3.95 -2.51 0.29
N ILE A 258 4.26 -3.80 0.29
CA ILE A 258 3.87 -4.73 1.34
C ILE A 258 5.06 -4.85 2.28
N HIS A 259 4.99 -4.21 3.45
CA HIS A 259 6.07 -4.17 4.43
C HIS A 259 5.78 -5.10 5.61
N ARG A 260 6.55 -6.19 5.71
CA ARG A 260 6.48 -7.16 6.82
C ARG A 260 7.75 -7.22 7.65
N GLY A 261 8.86 -6.73 7.11
CA GLY A 261 10.17 -6.74 7.76
C GLY A 261 10.47 -5.48 8.56
N LEU A 262 11.75 -5.10 8.59
CA LEU A 262 12.28 -4.00 9.38
C LEU A 262 13.03 -3.00 8.49
N VAL A 263 12.74 -1.71 8.61
CA VAL A 263 13.45 -0.65 7.87
C VAL A 263 13.90 0.42 8.85
N PHE A 264 15.21 0.62 8.96
CA PHE A 264 15.82 1.51 9.95
C PHE A 264 16.77 2.52 9.32
N GLY A 265 16.43 3.80 9.46
CA GLY A 265 17.40 4.88 9.30
C GLY A 265 18.47 4.77 10.38
N ARG A 266 19.71 5.19 10.08
CA ARG A 266 20.81 5.20 11.05
C ARG A 266 20.73 6.49 11.88
N GLY A 267 20.97 6.41 13.17
CA GLY A 267 21.01 7.60 14.03
C GLY A 267 22.22 8.48 13.72
N GLY A 268 22.09 9.78 14.02
CA GLY A 268 23.15 10.75 13.76
C GLY A 268 24.37 10.53 14.66
N ASP A 269 25.57 10.72 14.12
CA ASP A 269 26.81 10.69 14.89
C ASP A 269 26.99 12.04 15.60
N ALA A 270 27.30 11.99 16.90
CA ALA A 270 27.51 13.19 17.68
C ALA A 270 28.80 13.92 17.27
N PRO A 271 28.79 15.27 17.29
CA PRO A 271 29.89 16.06 16.77
C PRO A 271 31.11 15.88 17.66
N ILE A 272 32.29 15.89 17.06
CA ILE A 272 33.56 15.80 17.79
C ILE A 272 33.87 17.14 18.52
N GLN A 273 33.22 18.24 18.11
CA GLN A 273 33.50 19.59 18.59
C GLN A 273 32.25 20.33 19.09
N MET A 274 32.41 21.16 20.13
CA MET A 274 31.32 21.89 20.79
C MET A 274 30.62 22.96 19.93
N THR A 275 31.27 23.43 18.87
CA THR A 275 30.73 24.47 17.98
C THR A 275 30.10 23.91 16.71
N VAL A 276 29.87 22.60 16.67
CA VAL A 276 29.28 21.90 15.52
C VAL A 276 27.91 21.37 15.94
N ASN A 277 26.93 21.51 15.06
CA ASN A 277 25.60 20.96 15.29
C ASN A 277 25.66 19.43 15.41
N GLY A 278 24.68 18.86 16.08
CA GLY A 278 24.46 17.42 16.01
C GLY A 278 24.15 16.99 14.58
N GLN A 279 24.56 15.77 14.22
CA GLN A 279 24.15 15.18 12.96
C GLN A 279 22.69 14.76 13.08
N ASP A 280 21.91 15.09 12.05
CA ASP A 280 20.53 14.61 11.95
C ASP A 280 20.50 13.10 11.75
N GLY A 281 19.46 12.45 12.27
CA GLY A 281 19.21 11.04 12.01
C GLY A 281 18.83 10.80 10.54
N GLY A 282 19.14 9.60 10.06
CA GLY A 282 18.87 9.20 8.69
C GLY A 282 17.42 8.80 8.45
N ASP A 283 16.97 9.02 7.22
CA ASP A 283 15.64 8.64 6.77
C ASP A 283 15.51 7.11 6.67
N ALA A 284 14.37 6.55 7.07
CA ALA A 284 14.10 5.12 6.91
C ALA A 284 13.70 4.82 5.46
N MET A 285 12.68 5.52 4.94
CA MET A 285 12.22 5.39 3.56
C MET A 285 12.15 6.75 2.85
N ILE A 286 12.63 6.80 1.61
CA ILE A 286 12.42 7.93 0.69
C ILE A 286 11.63 7.45 -0.53
N LEU A 287 10.41 7.95 -0.68
CA LEU A 287 9.45 7.54 -1.71
C LEU A 287 9.19 8.66 -2.72
N GLY A 288 9.60 8.45 -3.96
CA GLY A 288 9.54 9.42 -5.04
C GLY A 288 8.24 9.45 -5.85
N CYS A 289 7.30 8.52 -5.64
CA CYS A 289 6.04 8.48 -6.38
C CYS A 289 4.85 8.08 -5.51
N ASP A 290 3.66 8.09 -6.10
CA ASP A 290 2.42 7.75 -5.40
C ASP A 290 2.47 6.29 -4.94
N THR A 291 2.41 6.11 -3.63
CA THR A 291 2.68 4.82 -2.98
C THR A 291 1.55 4.43 -2.04
N GLU A 292 1.01 3.24 -2.22
CA GLU A 292 0.15 2.60 -1.22
C GLU A 292 0.99 1.64 -0.37
N ILE A 293 0.95 1.79 0.96
CA ILE A 293 1.76 1.02 1.90
C ILE A 293 0.86 0.16 2.78
N ARG A 294 1.17 -1.13 2.85
CA ARG A 294 0.61 -2.09 3.81
C ARG A 294 1.68 -2.45 4.82
N ASN A 295 1.69 -1.73 5.93
CA ASN A 295 2.69 -1.92 6.96
C ASN A 295 2.21 -2.88 8.05
N THR A 296 2.93 -3.98 8.21
CA THR A 296 2.83 -4.92 9.34
C THR A 296 4.17 -5.07 10.08
N GLY A 297 5.22 -4.42 9.57
CA GLY A 297 6.56 -4.40 10.15
C GLY A 297 6.87 -3.09 10.88
N MET A 298 8.17 -2.79 11.03
CA MET A 298 8.66 -1.57 11.71
C MET A 298 9.42 -0.65 10.74
N ILE A 299 9.01 0.62 10.69
CA ILE A 299 9.66 1.67 9.88
C ILE A 299 10.11 2.77 10.84
N TYR A 300 11.38 2.75 11.24
CA TYR A 300 11.91 3.73 12.19
C TYR A 300 12.99 4.62 11.57
N ALA A 301 12.82 5.92 11.74
CA ALA A 301 13.84 6.89 11.41
C ALA A 301 15.00 6.86 12.42
N GLY A 302 16.17 7.31 11.98
CA GLY A 302 17.26 7.59 12.90
C GLY A 302 16.91 8.74 13.84
N GLY A 303 17.29 8.61 15.10
CA GLY A 303 17.30 9.70 16.08
C GLY A 303 18.44 10.67 15.81
N GLY A 304 18.24 11.92 16.20
CA GLY A 304 19.27 12.95 16.09
C GLY A 304 20.37 12.80 17.14
N SER A 305 21.59 13.24 16.82
CA SER A 305 22.69 13.14 17.78
C SER A 305 22.60 14.19 18.90
N GLY A 306 23.15 13.85 20.07
CA GLY A 306 23.40 14.80 21.15
C GLY A 306 24.50 15.80 20.80
N LEU A 307 24.56 16.90 21.54
CA LEU A 307 25.62 17.91 21.43
C LEU A 307 26.84 17.55 22.29
N THR A 308 28.03 17.86 21.79
CA THR A 308 29.29 17.72 22.54
C THR A 308 29.61 18.99 23.30
N VAL A 309 30.07 18.85 24.54
CA VAL A 309 30.59 19.97 25.34
C VAL A 309 32.08 19.81 25.47
N GLY A 310 32.83 20.87 25.17
CA GLY A 310 34.28 20.81 25.20
C GLY A 310 34.92 22.18 25.27
N TYR A 311 35.75 22.40 26.29
CA TYR A 311 36.55 23.60 26.42
C TYR A 311 38.02 23.23 26.65
N PHE A 312 38.87 23.67 25.73
CA PHE A 312 40.32 23.48 25.78
C PHE A 312 41.01 24.84 25.82
N GLN A 313 41.64 25.16 26.95
CA GLN A 313 42.38 26.41 27.12
C GLN A 313 43.83 26.13 27.53
N PRO A 314 44.82 26.41 26.66
CA PRO A 314 46.21 26.43 27.06
C PRO A 314 46.49 27.66 27.92
N VAL A 315 47.16 27.46 29.05
CA VAL A 315 47.63 28.49 29.98
C VAL A 315 49.15 28.39 30.08
N ASN A 316 49.85 29.46 29.71
CA ASN A 316 51.30 29.53 29.77
C ASN A 316 51.74 29.96 31.17
N LEU A 317 52.46 29.08 31.86
CA LEU A 317 53.04 29.29 33.19
C LEU A 317 54.58 29.26 33.09
N GLY A 318 55.17 30.29 32.48
CA GLY A 318 56.62 30.36 32.30
C GLY A 318 57.13 29.31 31.29
N PRO A 319 58.06 28.40 31.65
CA PRO A 319 58.57 27.37 30.73
C PRO A 319 57.60 26.19 30.51
N PHE A 320 56.45 26.18 31.18
CA PHE A 320 55.44 25.13 31.07
C PHE A 320 54.15 25.68 30.45
N THR A 321 53.54 24.88 29.56
CA THR A 321 52.17 25.10 29.11
C THR A 321 51.28 24.04 29.75
N VAL A 322 50.26 24.48 30.47
CA VAL A 322 49.25 23.61 31.10
C VAL A 322 47.94 23.79 30.37
N CYS A 323 47.31 22.70 29.97
CA CYS A 323 46.03 22.75 29.26
C CYS A 323 44.89 22.37 30.22
N PHE A 324 43.91 23.27 30.38
CA PHE A 324 42.63 22.92 31.01
C PHE A 324 41.75 22.26 29.96
N ALA A 325 41.35 21.01 30.19
CA ALA A 325 40.45 20.28 29.32
C ALA A 325 39.24 19.82 30.13
N VAL A 326 38.05 20.31 29.78
CA VAL A 326 36.80 19.86 30.37
C VAL A 326 35.84 19.59 29.23
N GLY A 327 35.32 18.37 29.14
CA GLY A 327 34.31 18.04 28.17
C GLY A 327 33.66 16.69 28.36
N ALA A 328 32.51 16.56 27.72
CA ALA A 328 31.73 15.34 27.61
C ALA A 328 31.18 15.30 26.19
N GLY A 329 31.49 14.24 25.46
CA GLY A 329 30.90 13.98 24.15
C GLY A 329 29.39 13.86 24.21
N GLY A 330 28.70 14.35 23.18
CA GLY A 330 27.29 14.04 22.97
C GLY A 330 27.14 12.58 22.59
N SER A 331 26.03 11.95 22.96
CA SER A 331 25.77 10.57 22.58
C SER A 331 25.20 10.49 21.17
N GLY A 332 25.45 9.38 20.47
CA GLY A 332 24.89 9.13 19.14
C GLY A 332 23.38 8.90 19.20
N GLY A 333 22.67 9.20 18.11
CA GLY A 333 21.24 8.91 17.99
C GLY A 333 20.97 7.42 17.73
N MET A 334 19.79 6.93 18.09
CA MET A 334 19.38 5.55 17.81
C MET A 334 19.02 5.34 16.34
N PRO A 335 19.33 4.19 15.71
CA PRO A 335 20.27 3.16 16.10
C PRO A 335 21.66 3.43 15.51
N ASP A 336 22.69 2.82 16.09
CA ASP A 336 24.04 2.74 15.50
C ASP A 336 24.72 4.12 15.25
N GLY A 337 24.21 5.18 15.89
CA GLY A 337 24.83 6.51 15.92
C GLY A 337 26.01 6.51 16.87
N LEU A 338 27.13 7.10 16.45
CA LEU A 338 28.36 7.14 17.22
C LEU A 338 28.37 8.30 18.21
N GLY A 339 28.90 8.06 19.40
CA GLY A 339 29.19 9.06 20.40
C GLY A 339 30.27 10.02 19.93
N GLY A 340 30.07 11.30 20.24
CA GLY A 340 31.01 12.36 19.92
C GLY A 340 32.30 12.19 20.71
N GLY A 341 33.43 12.29 20.01
CA GLY A 341 34.74 11.95 20.54
C GLY A 341 35.72 13.12 20.66
N ASP A 342 36.87 12.83 21.24
CA ASP A 342 37.88 13.77 21.72
C ASP A 342 38.83 14.29 20.61
N THR A 343 38.68 15.54 20.18
CA THR A 343 39.81 16.24 19.52
C THR A 343 40.72 16.89 20.55
N GLN A 344 41.52 16.10 21.29
CA GLN A 344 42.61 16.68 22.07
C GLN A 344 43.61 17.34 21.13
N GLY A 345 43.80 18.64 21.28
CA GLY A 345 45.03 19.26 20.86
C GLY A 345 46.21 18.57 21.55
N VAL A 346 47.33 18.41 20.84
CA VAL A 346 48.55 17.78 21.37
C VAL A 346 49.10 18.62 22.54
N CYS A 347 48.97 18.15 23.79
CA CYS A 347 49.48 18.84 24.97
C CYS A 347 50.13 17.86 25.96
N ASN A 348 51.27 18.24 26.54
CA ASN A 348 52.08 17.36 27.39
C ASN A 348 51.57 17.25 28.84
N ILE A 349 50.75 18.21 29.31
CA ILE A 349 50.19 18.24 30.66
C ILE A 349 48.72 18.70 30.58
N ILE A 350 47.80 17.76 30.81
CA ILE A 350 46.35 17.99 30.80
C ILE A 350 45.84 18.00 32.25
N LEU A 351 45.15 19.06 32.65
CA LEU A 351 44.40 19.14 33.89
C LEU A 351 42.89 19.16 33.57
N GLY A 352 42.18 18.10 33.94
CA GLY A 352 40.73 17.99 33.79
C GLY A 352 40.26 16.61 33.31
N LEU A 353 39.04 16.54 32.79
CA LEU A 353 38.36 15.31 32.38
C LEU A 353 37.73 15.49 31.00
N TRP A 354 37.98 14.53 30.10
CA TRP A 354 37.23 14.35 28.86
C TRP A 354 36.75 12.90 28.79
N GLU A 355 35.46 12.72 28.54
CA GLU A 355 34.90 11.41 28.20
C GLU A 355 34.17 11.51 26.86
N SER A 356 34.34 10.48 26.04
CA SER A 356 33.60 10.37 24.77
C SER A 356 32.11 10.13 25.07
N GLY A 357 31.27 10.53 24.13
CA GLY A 357 29.85 10.20 24.13
C GLY A 357 29.63 8.70 24.08
N ASN A 358 28.45 8.26 24.51
CA ASN A 358 28.06 6.87 24.33
C ASN A 358 27.61 6.66 22.87
N ASP A 359 28.04 5.56 22.27
CA ASP A 359 27.45 5.07 21.02
C ASP A 359 26.03 4.58 21.32
N ALA A 360 25.10 4.82 20.40
CA ALA A 360 23.78 4.23 20.47
C ALA A 360 23.89 2.76 20.09
N GLU A 361 23.67 1.88 21.06
CA GLU A 361 23.69 0.43 20.88
C GLU A 361 22.53 -0.04 19.99
N SER A 362 22.65 -1.27 19.50
CA SER A 362 21.65 -1.90 18.63
C SER A 362 20.28 -2.04 19.32
N LEU A 363 19.21 -2.08 18.50
CA LEU A 363 17.75 -2.23 18.72
C LEU A 363 17.16 -2.81 20.04
N TYR A 364 17.93 -3.42 20.93
CA TYR A 364 17.48 -4.20 22.07
C TYR A 364 18.07 -3.78 23.43
N ASP A 365 18.97 -2.81 23.50
CA ASP A 365 19.46 -2.29 24.78
C ASP A 365 18.80 -0.94 25.11
N ASP A 366 18.28 -0.85 26.32
CA ASP A 366 17.61 0.30 26.93
C ASP A 366 18.58 1.44 27.32
N ASP A 367 19.85 1.36 26.88
CA ASP A 367 20.80 2.46 26.94
C ASP A 367 20.51 3.47 25.81
N GLU A 368 19.40 4.20 26.00
CA GLU A 368 18.88 5.33 25.23
C GLU A 368 19.93 6.44 25.03
N GLY A 369 20.96 6.25 24.18
CA GLY A 369 21.95 7.29 23.86
C GLY A 369 22.31 8.18 25.06
N ALA A 370 22.52 7.59 26.24
CA ALA A 370 22.26 8.29 27.49
C ALA A 370 23.19 9.50 27.64
N ALA A 371 22.69 10.62 28.17
CA ALA A 371 23.51 11.82 28.37
C ALA A 371 24.75 11.49 29.22
N VAL A 372 25.93 11.81 28.70
CA VAL A 372 27.19 11.58 29.44
C VAL A 372 27.36 12.68 30.48
N SER A 373 27.28 12.31 31.76
CA SER A 373 27.41 13.22 32.90
C SER A 373 28.56 12.78 33.80
N LYS A 374 29.71 13.47 33.72
CA LYS A 374 30.96 12.99 34.33
C LYS A 374 31.68 14.08 35.09
N GLY A 375 32.18 13.74 36.26
CA GLY A 375 32.82 14.68 37.16
C GLY A 375 34.12 14.15 37.75
N ILE A 376 35.08 15.05 37.89
CA ILE A 376 36.37 14.81 38.55
C ILE A 376 36.48 15.74 39.75
N SER A 377 36.97 15.22 40.87
CA SER A 377 37.32 16.00 42.05
C SER A 377 38.70 15.56 42.52
N GLN A 378 39.72 16.37 42.24
CA GLN A 378 41.11 16.03 42.56
C GLN A 378 41.77 17.13 43.39
N PRO A 379 42.38 16.78 44.54
CA PRO A 379 43.23 17.71 45.27
C PRO A 379 44.57 17.89 44.54
N PHE A 380 45.09 19.11 44.51
CA PHE A 380 46.41 19.41 43.97
C PHE A 380 47.20 20.33 44.90
N ALA A 381 48.52 20.25 44.81
CA ALA A 381 49.44 21.12 45.55
C ALA A 381 50.67 21.45 44.70
N PHE A 382 50.88 22.73 44.42
CA PHE A 382 52.05 23.26 43.70
C PHE A 382 52.66 24.43 44.50
N GLY A 383 53.71 24.14 45.27
CA GLY A 383 54.38 25.15 46.09
C GLY A 383 53.41 25.80 47.11
N PRO A 384 53.26 27.13 47.14
CA PRO A 384 52.36 27.81 48.07
C PRO A 384 50.89 27.74 47.66
N ILE A 385 50.50 27.00 46.62
CA ILE A 385 49.12 26.92 46.13
C ILE A 385 48.63 25.49 46.32
N GLN A 386 47.49 25.33 47.01
CA GLN A 386 46.81 24.04 47.13
C GLN A 386 45.30 24.22 47.00
N GLY A 387 44.58 23.17 46.62
CA GLY A 387 43.14 23.26 46.46
C GLY A 387 42.53 21.97 45.91
N THR A 388 41.22 22.01 45.72
CA THR A 388 40.47 20.92 45.07
C THR A 388 39.90 21.47 43.77
N PHE A 389 40.25 20.82 42.65
CA PHE A 389 39.60 21.07 41.38
C PHE A 389 38.44 20.10 41.22
N ALA A 390 37.22 20.61 41.21
CA ALA A 390 36.00 19.84 41.01
C ALA A 390 35.23 20.37 39.81
N VAL A 391 35.11 19.56 38.76
CA VAL A 391 34.36 19.92 37.56
C VAL A 391 33.51 18.75 37.10
N LYS A 392 32.30 19.06 36.64
CA LYS A 392 31.37 18.15 36.02
C LYS A 392 31.01 18.65 34.63
N ALA A 393 31.13 17.82 33.61
CA ALA A 393 30.71 18.11 32.24
C ALA A 393 29.50 17.23 31.87
N ASN A 394 28.57 17.79 31.08
CA ASN A 394 27.37 17.11 30.64
C ASN A 394 27.24 17.21 29.11
N GLY A 395 27.35 16.08 28.42
CA GLY A 395 27.03 15.95 26.99
C GLY A 395 25.52 15.80 26.77
N GLY A 396 25.05 16.14 25.57
CA GLY A 396 23.65 15.93 25.18
C GLY A 396 23.35 14.44 24.98
N ALA A 397 22.13 14.03 25.31
CA ALA A 397 21.64 12.69 24.98
C ALA A 397 21.42 12.55 23.46
N GLY A 398 21.58 11.35 22.93
CA GLY A 398 21.06 10.99 21.62
C GLY A 398 19.54 10.91 21.66
N GLY A 399 18.90 11.21 20.53
CA GLY A 399 17.47 10.98 20.35
C GLY A 399 17.18 9.49 20.17
N ASP A 400 16.02 9.04 20.67
CA ASP A 400 15.46 7.74 20.30
C ASP A 400 15.03 7.75 18.80
N PHE A 401 14.61 6.60 18.28
CA PHE A 401 14.07 6.47 16.93
C PHE A 401 13.04 7.57 16.61
N GLY A 402 13.34 8.37 15.59
CA GLY A 402 12.44 9.45 15.16
C GLY A 402 12.36 10.64 16.11
N GLU A 403 13.25 10.76 17.09
CA GLU A 403 13.30 11.89 18.03
C GLU A 403 14.59 12.72 17.84
N PRO A 404 14.53 14.04 18.07
CA PRO A 404 15.71 14.89 18.05
C PRO A 404 16.62 14.60 19.24
N GLY A 405 17.91 14.93 19.10
CA GLY A 405 18.88 14.85 20.18
C GLY A 405 18.56 15.79 21.34
N GLY A 406 19.03 15.42 22.53
CA GLY A 406 18.84 16.19 23.76
C GLY A 406 19.66 17.48 23.78
N THR A 407 19.03 18.56 24.25
CA THR A 407 19.72 19.81 24.61
C THR A 407 20.41 19.70 25.97
N ILE A 408 21.31 20.65 26.27
CA ILE A 408 22.11 20.64 27.49
C ILE A 408 21.76 21.88 28.34
N ALA A 409 21.06 21.68 29.46
CA ALA A 409 20.67 22.79 30.34
C ALA A 409 21.83 23.33 31.19
N ASN A 410 22.79 22.47 31.59
CA ASN A 410 23.95 22.84 32.40
C ASN A 410 25.21 22.14 31.86
N PRO A 411 25.92 22.73 30.88
CA PRO A 411 26.98 22.03 30.15
C PRO A 411 28.21 21.74 31.01
N VAL A 412 28.57 22.67 31.91
CA VAL A 412 29.66 22.48 32.86
C VAL A 412 29.27 23.04 34.22
N ASP A 413 29.58 22.31 35.28
CA ASP A 413 29.38 22.70 36.67
C ASP A 413 30.70 22.60 37.44
N PHE A 414 31.12 23.71 38.05
CA PHE A 414 32.35 23.82 38.85
C PHE A 414 32.09 23.82 40.37
N THR A 415 30.88 23.46 40.81
CA THR A 415 30.54 23.38 42.23
C THR A 415 31.52 22.45 42.97
N GLY A 416 32.10 22.96 44.06
CA GLY A 416 33.11 22.24 44.85
C GLY A 416 34.57 22.57 44.49
N THR A 417 34.84 23.39 43.47
CA THR A 417 36.20 23.88 43.19
C THR A 417 36.62 24.93 44.23
N SER A 418 37.78 24.72 44.87
CA SER A 418 38.40 25.66 45.81
C SER A 418 39.89 25.82 45.56
N LEU A 419 40.40 27.05 45.71
CA LEU A 419 41.82 27.38 45.60
C LEU A 419 42.26 28.18 46.83
N GLU A 420 43.29 27.69 47.51
CA GLU A 420 43.88 28.35 48.67
C GLU A 420 45.36 28.63 48.43
N LEU A 421 45.78 29.85 48.76
CA LEU A 421 47.18 30.25 48.80
C LEU A 421 47.69 30.06 50.24
N CYS A 422 48.60 29.12 50.40
CA CYS A 422 49.25 28.77 51.65
C CYS A 422 50.67 29.33 51.70
N VAL A 423 50.89 30.31 52.57
CA VAL A 423 52.21 30.88 52.81
C VAL A 423 52.74 30.36 54.12
N ASN A 424 53.94 29.77 54.09
CA ASN A 424 54.61 29.34 55.30
C ASN A 424 55.33 30.53 55.94
N ILE A 425 54.83 31.00 57.08
CA ILE A 425 55.40 32.13 57.81
C ILE A 425 56.27 31.59 58.95
N PRO A 426 57.58 31.94 59.00
CA PRO A 426 58.45 31.53 60.09
C PRO A 426 57.84 31.91 61.45
N PHE A 427 57.79 30.96 62.38
CA PHE A 427 57.26 31.08 63.75
C PHE A 427 55.72 31.17 63.91
N ILE A 428 54.94 31.31 62.82
CA ILE A 428 53.47 31.39 62.87
C ILE A 428 52.81 30.13 62.25
N GLY A 429 53.56 29.39 61.43
CA GLY A 429 53.06 28.21 60.71
C GLY A 429 52.47 28.57 59.35
N THR A 430 51.86 27.59 58.68
CA THR A 430 51.24 27.78 57.37
C THR A 430 49.89 28.48 57.52
N ILE A 431 49.72 29.62 56.86
CA ILE A 431 48.44 30.32 56.75
C ILE A 431 47.92 30.15 55.33
N CYS A 432 46.70 29.63 55.18
CA CYS A 432 46.01 29.47 53.90
C CYS A 432 44.88 30.48 53.78
N ALA A 433 44.76 31.13 52.62
CA ALA A 433 43.66 32.05 52.32
C ALA A 433 43.06 31.73 50.93
N PRO A 434 41.73 31.80 50.77
CA PRO A 434 41.09 31.57 49.47
C PRO A 434 41.53 32.62 48.45
N VAL A 435 41.78 32.19 47.21
CA VAL A 435 42.17 33.10 46.13
C VAL A 435 40.97 33.98 45.73
N PRO A 436 41.06 35.32 45.88
CA PRO A 436 39.96 36.22 45.51
C PRO A 436 39.68 36.17 44.00
N GLY A 437 38.40 36.08 43.61
CA GLY A 437 37.98 36.16 42.21
C GLY A 437 37.92 34.83 41.43
N LEU A 438 38.31 33.70 42.04
CA LEU A 438 38.23 32.37 41.41
C LEU A 438 36.81 32.03 40.93
N SER A 439 35.79 32.27 41.77
CA SER A 439 34.39 32.03 41.42
C SER A 439 33.94 32.86 40.21
N GLY A 440 34.42 34.11 40.09
CA GLY A 440 34.15 34.97 38.93
C GLY A 440 34.77 34.44 37.64
N ILE A 441 35.99 33.90 37.71
CA ILE A 441 36.69 33.30 36.56
C ILE A 441 35.99 32.01 36.11
N LEU A 442 35.63 31.12 37.05
CA LEU A 442 34.94 29.87 36.75
C LEU A 442 33.52 30.11 36.19
N ASN A 443 32.80 31.10 36.74
CA ASN A 443 31.53 31.55 36.16
C ASN A 443 31.72 32.16 34.76
N GLY A 444 32.84 32.85 34.51
CA GLY A 444 33.21 33.34 33.18
C GLY A 444 33.39 32.23 32.16
N ILE A 445 34.12 31.16 32.52
CA ILE A 445 34.32 29.98 31.66
C ILE A 445 32.98 29.26 31.41
N SER A 446 32.18 29.04 32.47
CA SER A 446 30.84 28.46 32.35
C SER A 446 29.94 29.25 31.40
N ASN A 447 29.96 30.59 31.50
CA ASN A 447 29.20 31.46 30.62
C ASN A 447 29.72 31.44 29.17
N SER A 448 31.04 31.36 28.96
CA SER A 448 31.62 31.23 27.62
C SER A 448 31.21 29.94 26.94
N ILE A 449 31.19 28.82 27.68
CA ILE A 449 30.73 27.51 27.18
C ILE A 449 29.23 27.55 26.88
N TYR A 450 28.42 28.08 27.79
CA TYR A 450 26.98 28.24 27.60
C TYR A 450 26.68 29.10 26.36
N ASN A 451 27.35 30.23 26.20
CA ASN A 451 27.17 31.12 25.05
C ASN A 451 27.63 30.50 23.72
N ALA A 452 28.65 29.64 23.75
CA ALA A 452 29.05 28.89 22.56
C ALA A 452 27.97 27.86 22.15
N LEU A 453 27.29 27.26 23.12
CA LEU A 453 26.20 26.31 22.89
C LEU A 453 24.88 26.96 22.44
N LEU A 454 24.66 28.25 22.69
CA LEU A 454 23.45 28.96 22.25
C LEU A 454 23.27 29.01 20.72
N ASN A 455 24.33 28.79 19.95
CA ASN A 455 24.31 28.85 18.48
C ASN A 455 24.45 27.49 17.81
N VAL A 456 24.42 26.40 18.58
CA VAL A 456 24.42 25.03 18.04
C VAL A 456 23.12 24.32 18.43
N ALA A 457 22.63 23.50 17.51
CA ALA A 457 21.42 22.70 17.70
C ALA A 457 21.78 21.21 17.74
N PRO A 458 21.10 20.41 18.58
CA PRO A 458 21.21 18.96 18.50
C PRO A 458 20.68 18.47 17.15
N GLY A 459 21.08 17.26 16.77
CA GLY A 459 20.59 16.65 15.54
C GLY A 459 19.07 16.52 15.57
N GLN A 460 18.43 16.74 14.44
CA GLN A 460 17.01 16.45 14.27
C GLN A 460 16.81 14.97 13.97
N ALA A 461 15.59 14.49 14.17
CA ALA A 461 15.20 13.16 13.72
C ALA A 461 15.19 13.08 12.19
N GLY A 462 15.45 11.89 11.66
CA GLY A 462 15.14 11.58 10.27
C GLY A 462 13.63 11.39 10.05
N TYR A 463 13.25 11.23 8.78
CA TYR A 463 11.89 10.86 8.41
C TYR A 463 11.72 9.34 8.44
N ALA A 464 10.61 8.87 9.02
CA ALA A 464 10.22 7.48 8.88
C ALA A 464 9.86 7.21 7.42
N ILE A 465 9.08 8.12 6.82
CA ILE A 465 8.76 8.10 5.40
C ILE A 465 8.81 9.52 4.87
N ARG A 466 9.84 9.81 4.09
CA ARG A 466 9.91 11.03 3.29
C ARG A 466 9.29 10.78 1.94
N ARG A 467 8.31 11.58 1.54
CA ARG A 467 7.54 11.36 0.31
C ARG A 467 7.52 12.58 -0.60
N SER A 468 7.56 12.35 -1.90
CA SER A 468 7.26 13.37 -2.92
C SER A 468 5.86 13.19 -3.52
N GLY A 469 5.37 11.95 -3.59
CA GLY A 469 4.02 11.60 -4.05
C GLY A 469 3.01 11.46 -2.91
N VAL A 470 1.80 11.05 -3.24
CA VAL A 470 0.74 10.74 -2.27
C VAL A 470 1.02 9.38 -1.63
N VAL A 471 0.88 9.30 -0.31
CA VAL A 471 0.92 8.04 0.44
C VAL A 471 -0.40 7.87 1.19
N ASN A 472 -0.84 6.63 1.38
CA ASN A 472 -2.08 6.29 2.10
C ASN A 472 -1.98 6.43 3.63
N ILE A 473 -0.84 6.88 4.15
CA ILE A 473 -0.60 7.21 5.56
C ILE A 473 -0.53 8.74 5.65
N GLU A 474 -1.27 9.32 6.60
CA GLU A 474 -1.31 10.78 6.78
C GLU A 474 0.05 11.33 7.21
N ASP A 475 0.31 12.60 6.88
CA ASP A 475 1.50 13.29 7.36
C ASP A 475 1.37 13.54 8.86
N GLY A 476 2.46 13.35 9.59
CA GLY A 476 2.46 13.50 11.03
C GLY A 476 3.75 13.02 11.65
N ASP A 477 3.86 13.22 12.95
CA ASP A 477 4.93 12.64 13.76
C ASP A 477 4.39 11.42 14.50
N TYR A 478 5.05 10.28 14.30
CA TYR A 478 4.59 8.99 14.77
C TYR A 478 5.58 8.43 15.79
N GLN A 479 5.08 7.96 16.93
CA GLN A 479 5.87 7.25 17.95
C GLN A 479 5.14 5.97 18.38
N THR A 480 4.88 5.12 17.39
CA THR A 480 4.13 3.87 17.54
C THR A 480 5.06 2.66 17.42
N VAL A 481 4.56 1.46 17.69
CA VAL A 481 5.32 0.20 17.51
C VAL A 481 5.63 -0.09 16.03
N SER A 482 4.85 0.46 15.09
CA SER A 482 5.03 0.17 13.66
C SER A 482 5.77 1.27 12.91
N ILE A 483 5.68 2.52 13.38
CA ILE A 483 6.29 3.70 12.76
C ILE A 483 6.80 4.63 13.86
N ARG A 484 8.08 5.02 13.76
CA ARG A 484 8.74 6.01 14.62
C ARG A 484 9.46 7.07 13.79
N GLY A 485 9.09 8.33 13.99
CA GLY A 485 9.58 9.50 13.25
C GLY A 485 8.55 10.11 12.31
N GLN A 486 8.94 11.20 11.67
CA GLN A 486 8.06 12.02 10.84
C GLN A 486 7.72 11.35 9.50
N ILE A 487 6.45 11.48 9.09
CA ILE A 487 5.99 11.25 7.71
C ILE A 487 5.66 12.61 7.09
N GLY A 488 6.26 12.91 5.95
CA GLY A 488 6.07 14.19 5.27
C GLY A 488 6.96 14.40 4.05
N ILE A 489 7.02 15.65 3.58
CA ILE A 489 7.74 16.09 2.37
C ILE A 489 9.14 16.62 2.71
#